data_AF-A0A7C9MZI5-F1
#
_entry.id   AF-A0A7C9MZI5-F1
#
_cell.length_a   1.000
_cell.length_b   1.000
_cell.length_c   1.000
_cell.angle_alpha   90.00
_cell.angle_beta   90.00
_cell.angle_gamma   90.00
#
_symmetry.space_group_name_H-M   'P 1'
#
loop_
_entity.id
_entity.type
_entity.pdbx_description
1 polymer ?
#
loop_
_entity_poly.entity_id
_entity_poly.type
_entity_poly.pdbx_seq_one_letter_code
_entity_poly.pdbx_strand_id
1 'polypeptide(L)'
;MSDPSRPEPTLGELVGRLGGDLSTLFRQEVELAKTEIRAEATKAGKAAGMFGGAGVAGWMAAIFLSLALVWALDAVLDAGWAALIVAVLWGAAAAGMYAKARRQAQEINPVPEKTVQTLREDAQWIRDRTS
;
A
#
# COMPACT_ATOMS: atom_id res chain seq x y z
N MET A 1 -35.05 -56.46 16.99
CA MET A 1 -35.51 -55.18 17.57
C MET A 1 -35.29 -54.11 16.51
N SER A 2 -36.26 -53.91 15.63
CA SER A 2 -36.20 -53.00 14.48
C SER A 2 -36.83 -51.67 14.86
N ASP A 3 -36.02 -50.61 14.89
CA ASP A 3 -36.42 -49.24 15.19
C ASP A 3 -37.22 -48.64 14.01
N PRO A 4 -38.35 -47.95 14.23
CA PRO A 4 -39.28 -47.57 13.17
C PRO A 4 -38.78 -46.33 12.42
N SER A 5 -38.77 -46.42 11.09
CA SER A 5 -38.98 -45.33 10.12
C SER A 5 -38.55 -43.93 10.57
N ARG A 6 -37.29 -43.57 10.31
CA ARG A 6 -36.87 -42.16 10.27
C ARG A 6 -37.64 -41.48 9.12
N PRO A 7 -38.41 -40.41 9.39
CA PRO A 7 -39.07 -39.64 8.34
C PRO A 7 -38.03 -39.17 7.31
N GLU A 8 -38.29 -39.41 6.02
CA GLU A 8 -37.53 -38.80 4.92
C GLU A 8 -37.56 -37.27 5.11
N PRO A 9 -36.41 -36.58 5.09
CA PRO A 9 -36.37 -35.14 5.33
C PRO A 9 -37.22 -34.41 4.30
N THR A 10 -38.08 -33.51 4.79
CA THR A 10 -38.97 -32.75 3.92
C THR A 10 -38.17 -31.76 3.05
N LEU A 11 -38.69 -31.39 1.87
CA LEU A 11 -38.03 -30.39 1.00
C LEU A 11 -37.71 -29.07 1.74
N GLY A 12 -38.56 -28.69 2.70
CA GLY A 12 -38.35 -27.52 3.55
C GLY A 12 -37.16 -27.66 4.51
N GLU A 13 -36.92 -28.86 5.06
CA GLU A 13 -35.74 -29.13 5.89
C GLU A 13 -34.44 -29.15 5.08
N LEU A 14 -34.47 -29.67 3.84
CA LEU A 14 -33.30 -29.67 2.95
C LEU A 14 -32.89 -28.25 2.54
N VAL A 15 -33.85 -27.40 2.17
CA VAL A 15 -33.60 -25.98 1.85
C VAL A 15 -33.14 -25.21 3.10
N GLY A 16 -33.73 -25.48 4.27
CA GLY A 16 -33.31 -24.89 5.54
C GLY A 16 -31.86 -25.26 5.92
N ARG A 17 -31.45 -26.52 5.71
CA ARG A 17 -30.07 -26.97 5.93
C ARG A 17 -29.09 -26.31 4.96
N LEU A 18 -29.41 -26.28 3.67
CA LEU A 18 -28.55 -25.68 2.65
C LEU A 18 -28.36 -24.16 2.88
N GLY A 19 -29.41 -23.45 3.28
CA GLY A 19 -29.32 -22.04 3.67
C GLY A 19 -28.47 -21.82 4.93
N GLY A 20 -28.53 -22.72 5.90
CA GLY A 20 -27.68 -22.72 7.09
C GLY A 20 -26.21 -22.96 6.76
N ASP A 21 -25.93 -23.91 5.86
CA ASP A 21 -24.57 -24.24 5.41
C ASP A 21 -23.95 -23.07 4.63
N LEU A 22 -24.72 -22.43 3.74
CA LEU A 22 -24.25 -21.28 2.97
C LEU A 22 -24.00 -20.04 3.85
N SER A 23 -24.86 -19.81 4.84
CA SER A 23 -24.65 -18.76 5.86
C SER A 23 -23.38 -19.02 6.69
N THR A 24 -23.09 -20.30 6.97
CA THR A 24 -21.89 -20.72 7.70
C THR A 24 -20.64 -20.50 6.85
N LEU A 25 -20.65 -20.89 5.57
CA LEU A 25 -19.55 -20.64 4.63
C LEU A 25 -19.28 -19.15 4.46
N PHE A 26 -20.32 -18.34 4.26
CA PHE A 26 -20.17 -16.90 4.11
C PHE A 26 -19.51 -16.27 5.35
N ARG A 27 -19.92 -16.67 6.56
CA ARG A 27 -19.28 -16.22 7.81
C ARG A 27 -17.81 -16.65 7.89
N GLN A 28 -17.48 -17.87 7.46
CA GLN A 28 -16.10 -18.35 7.45
C GLN A 28 -15.24 -17.57 6.47
N GLU A 29 -15.76 -17.24 5.29
CA GLU A 29 -15.03 -16.49 4.27
C GLU A 29 -14.79 -15.04 4.72
N VAL A 30 -15.76 -14.43 5.41
CA VAL A 30 -15.58 -13.13 6.07
C VAL A 30 -14.52 -13.20 7.18
N GLU A 31 -14.55 -14.21 8.04
CA GLU A 31 -13.54 -14.38 9.09
C GLU A 31 -12.14 -14.67 8.53
N LEU A 32 -12.05 -15.42 7.42
CA LEU A 32 -10.80 -15.67 6.72
C LEU A 32 -10.25 -14.37 6.11
N ALA A 33 -11.07 -13.65 5.34
CA ALA A 33 -10.69 -12.37 4.75
C ALA A 33 -10.26 -11.36 5.82
N LYS A 34 -10.97 -11.29 6.95
CA LYS A 34 -10.59 -10.44 8.09
C LYS A 34 -9.24 -10.85 8.68
N THR A 35 -8.96 -12.15 8.77
CA THR A 35 -7.68 -12.67 9.28
C THR A 35 -6.54 -12.32 8.33
N GLU A 36 -6.73 -12.53 7.02
CA GLU A 36 -5.75 -12.22 5.99
C GLU A 36 -5.46 -10.71 5.93
N ILE A 37 -6.50 -9.87 5.86
CA ILE A 37 -6.38 -8.41 5.90
C ILE A 37 -5.66 -7.96 7.17
N ARG A 38 -5.96 -8.53 8.33
CA ARG A 38 -5.27 -8.18 9.59
C ARG A 38 -3.79 -8.56 9.55
N ALA A 39 -3.46 -9.72 9.01
CA ALA A 39 -2.08 -10.18 8.87
C ALA A 39 -1.30 -9.26 7.93
N GLU A 40 -1.89 -8.90 6.78
CA GLU A 40 -1.30 -7.95 5.83
C GLU A 40 -1.16 -6.56 6.42
N ALA A 41 -2.20 -6.02 7.04
CA ALA A 41 -2.18 -4.71 7.70
C ALA A 41 -1.10 -4.65 8.79
N THR A 42 -0.90 -5.73 9.54
CA THR A 42 0.17 -5.81 10.55
C THR A 42 1.55 -5.78 9.90
N LYS A 43 1.77 -6.54 8.82
CA LYS A 43 3.04 -6.53 8.08
C LYS A 43 3.32 -5.15 7.49
N ALA A 44 2.33 -4.56 6.83
CA ALA A 44 2.42 -3.21 6.27
C ALA A 44 2.67 -2.16 7.36
N GLY A 45 1.99 -2.25 8.49
CA GLY A 45 2.19 -1.36 9.65
C GLY A 45 3.59 -1.47 10.25
N LYS A 46 4.12 -2.69 10.39
CA LYS A 46 5.52 -2.89 10.83
C LYS A 46 6.51 -2.30 9.83
N ALA A 47 6.31 -2.54 8.54
CA ALA A 47 7.17 -1.98 7.49
C ALA A 47 7.13 -0.45 7.50
N ALA A 48 5.94 0.15 7.56
CA ALA A 48 5.76 1.59 7.66
C ALA A 48 6.42 2.16 8.92
N GLY A 49 6.28 1.48 10.07
CA GLY A 49 6.95 1.87 11.31
C GLY A 49 8.47 1.81 11.22
N MET A 50 9.03 0.75 10.62
CA MET A 50 10.48 0.63 10.41
C MET A 50 11.01 1.68 9.44
N PHE A 51 10.33 1.92 8.31
CA PHE A 51 10.72 2.96 7.36
C PHE A 51 10.59 4.37 7.95
N GLY A 52 9.54 4.63 8.73
CA GLY A 52 9.39 5.89 9.47
C GLY A 52 10.52 6.10 10.47
N GLY A 53 10.81 5.09 11.29
CA GLY A 53 11.92 5.12 12.25
C GLY A 53 13.29 5.29 11.59
N ALA A 54 13.54 4.56 10.50
CA ALA A 54 14.76 4.69 9.71
C ALA A 54 14.89 6.08 9.07
N GLY A 55 13.79 6.69 8.63
CA GLY A 55 13.75 8.05 8.14
C GLY A 55 14.19 9.07 9.20
N VAL A 56 13.64 8.97 10.42
CA VAL A 56 14.01 9.86 11.54
C VAL A 56 15.47 9.64 11.97
N ALA A 57 15.89 8.38 12.12
CA ALA A 57 17.26 8.05 12.50
C ALA A 57 18.26 8.52 11.44
N GLY A 58 17.96 8.30 10.15
CA GLY A 58 18.76 8.77 9.03
C GLY A 58 18.84 10.29 8.96
N TRP A 59 17.73 11.00 9.22
CA TRP A 59 17.71 12.46 9.31
C TRP A 59 18.59 12.99 10.44
N MET A 60 18.51 12.37 11.62
CA MET A 60 19.35 12.74 12.76
C MET A 60 20.84 12.48 12.47
N ALA A 61 21.16 11.33 11.87
CA ALA A 61 22.52 11.01 11.44
C ALA A 61 23.04 12.03 10.42
N ALA A 62 22.21 12.44 9.45
CA ALA A 62 22.56 13.46 8.46
C ALA A 62 22.92 14.81 9.10
N ILE A 63 22.17 15.26 10.12
CA ILE A 63 22.48 16.48 10.88
C ILE A 63 23.84 16.35 11.57
N PHE A 64 24.06 15.28 12.34
CA PHE A 64 25.32 15.10 13.06
C PHE A 64 26.52 14.94 12.12
N LEU A 65 26.37 14.25 11.00
CA LEU A 65 27.41 14.16 9.97
C LEU A 65 27.69 15.53 9.35
N SER A 66 26.67 16.36 9.14
CA SER A 66 26.86 17.72 8.62
C SER A 66 27.67 18.58 9.60
N LEU A 67 27.32 18.54 10.89
CA LEU A 67 28.07 19.25 11.94
C LEU A 67 29.52 18.75 12.03
N ALA A 68 29.70 17.43 12.05
CA ALA A 68 31.03 16.82 12.09
C ALA A 68 31.87 17.22 10.86
N LEU A 69 31.26 17.27 9.68
CA LEU A 69 31.95 17.66 8.46
C LEU A 69 32.33 19.14 8.46
N VAL A 70 31.45 20.02 8.93
CA VAL A 70 31.78 21.45 9.09
C VAL A 70 32.95 21.61 10.06
N TRP A 71 32.93 20.96 11.23
CA TRP A 71 34.03 21.04 12.18
C TRP A 71 35.33 20.43 11.66
N ALA A 72 35.26 19.33 10.91
CA ALA A 72 36.44 18.73 10.29
C ALA A 72 37.07 19.67 9.23
N LEU A 73 36.24 20.38 8.46
CA LEU A 73 36.69 21.34 7.45
C LEU A 73 37.18 22.65 8.08
N ASP A 74 36.59 23.08 9.19
CA ASP A 74 36.98 24.28 9.93
C ASP A 74 38.44 24.20 10.44
N ALA A 75 38.97 22.99 10.64
CA ALA A 75 40.37 22.79 10.99
C ALA A 75 41.37 23.28 9.91
N VAL A 76 40.91 23.45 8.67
CA VAL A 76 41.75 23.82 7.51
C VAL A 76 41.20 24.98 6.68
N LEU A 77 39.95 25.41 6.93
CA LEU A 77 39.22 26.47 6.22
C LEU A 77 38.45 27.31 7.24
N ASP A 78 38.07 28.54 6.90
CA ASP A 78 37.14 29.31 7.74
C ASP A 78 35.75 28.64 7.80
N ALA A 79 35.12 28.67 8.98
CA ALA A 79 33.83 28.06 9.26
C ALA A 79 32.73 28.42 8.24
N GLY A 80 32.74 29.65 7.71
CA GLY A 80 31.78 30.09 6.70
C GLY A 80 31.92 29.32 5.38
N TRP A 81 33.16 29.09 4.94
CA TRP A 81 33.45 28.30 3.74
C TRP A 81 33.19 26.81 3.96
N ALA A 82 33.51 26.28 5.14
CA ALA A 82 33.17 24.92 5.52
C ALA A 82 31.65 24.68 5.44
N ALA A 83 30.84 25.57 6.04
CA ALA A 83 29.38 25.50 5.99
C ALA A 83 28.84 25.61 4.56
N LEU A 84 29.41 26.49 3.72
CA LEU A 84 29.01 26.64 2.33
C LEU A 84 29.23 25.35 1.52
N ILE A 85 30.38 24.68 1.70
CA ILE A 85 30.67 23.41 1.03
C ILE A 85 29.65 22.34 1.41
N VAL A 86 29.33 22.21 2.70
CA VAL A 86 28.34 21.25 3.18
C VAL A 86 26.93 21.59 2.64
N ALA A 87 26.59 22.88 2.56
CA ALA A 87 25.34 23.32 1.96
C ALA A 87 25.24 22.98 0.47
N VAL A 88 26.32 23.16 -0.30
CA VAL A 88 26.37 22.78 -1.72
C VAL A 88 26.23 21.27 -1.88
N LEU A 89 26.85 20.47 -1.01
CA LEU A 89 26.72 19.01 -1.02
C LEU A 89 25.26 18.57 -0.85
N TRP A 90 24.54 19.11 0.14
CA TRP A 90 23.12 18.83 0.33
C TRP A 90 22.25 19.38 -0.81
N GLY A 91 22.59 20.56 -1.34
CA GLY A 91 21.91 21.13 -2.50
C GLY A 91 22.01 20.25 -3.74
N ALA A 92 23.19 19.68 -4.01
CA ALA A 92 23.40 18.74 -5.10
C ALA A 92 22.60 17.44 -4.91
N ALA A 93 22.62 16.89 -3.70
CA ALA A 93 21.82 15.70 -3.36
C ALA A 93 20.32 15.97 -3.55
N ALA A 94 19.81 17.11 -3.07
CA ALA A 94 18.42 17.51 -3.23
C ALA A 94 18.03 17.71 -4.70
N ALA A 95 18.89 18.36 -5.50
CA ALA A 95 18.66 18.53 -6.93
C ALA A 95 18.59 17.18 -7.67
N GLY A 96 19.48 16.24 -7.34
CA GLY A 96 19.46 14.89 -7.90
C GLY A 96 18.19 14.11 -7.54
N MET A 97 17.78 14.15 -6.26
CA MET A 97 16.53 13.53 -5.80
C MET A 97 15.30 14.13 -6.49
N TYR A 98 15.23 15.46 -6.56
CA TYR A 98 14.15 16.16 -7.25
C TYR A 98 14.07 15.79 -8.72
N ALA A 99 15.20 15.75 -9.43
CA ALA A 99 15.25 15.37 -10.83
C ALA A 99 14.75 13.93 -11.05
N LYS A 100 15.17 12.98 -10.20
CA LYS A 100 14.70 11.59 -10.26
C LYS A 100 13.21 11.48 -9.95
N ALA A 101 12.74 12.11 -8.88
CA ALA A 101 11.34 12.12 -8.50
C ALA A 101 10.46 12.72 -9.61
N ARG A 102 10.92 13.81 -10.23
CA ARG A 102 10.20 14.45 -11.33
C ARG A 102 10.12 13.55 -12.57
N ARG A 103 11.19 12.83 -12.92
CA ARG A 103 11.16 11.85 -14.02
C ARG A 103 10.17 10.73 -13.76
N GLN A 104 10.21 10.14 -12.55
CA GLN A 104 9.27 9.08 -12.19
C GLN A 104 7.82 9.57 -12.18
N ALA A 105 7.57 10.77 -11.68
CA ALA A 105 6.23 11.36 -11.69
C ALA A 105 5.68 11.58 -13.11
N GLN A 106 6.55 11.85 -14.09
CA GLN A 106 6.15 12.00 -15.50
C GLN A 106 5.79 10.66 -16.17
N GLU A 107 6.32 9.54 -15.67
CA GLU A 107 6.01 8.20 -16.17
C GLU A 107 4.71 7.63 -15.61
N ILE A 108 4.17 8.22 -14.53
CA ILE A 108 2.88 7.83 -13.96
C ILE A 108 1.77 8.37 -14.86
N ASN A 109 1.06 7.50 -15.57
CA ASN A 109 -0.19 7.86 -16.25
C ASN A 109 -1.35 7.80 -15.22
N PRO A 110 -1.89 8.95 -14.78
CA PRO A 110 -2.94 8.97 -13.75
C PRO A 110 -4.28 8.44 -14.27
N VAL A 111 -4.45 8.35 -15.60
CA VAL A 111 -5.65 7.80 -16.21
C VAL A 111 -5.36 6.37 -16.63
N PRO A 112 -6.04 5.36 -16.06
CA PRO A 112 -5.94 3.99 -16.54
C PRO A 112 -6.66 3.89 -17.89
N GLU A 113 -5.94 4.20 -18.98
CA GLU A 113 -6.48 4.30 -20.35
C GLU A 113 -7.25 3.05 -20.77
N LYS A 114 -6.77 1.87 -20.38
CA LYS A 114 -7.46 0.59 -20.65
C LYS A 114 -8.82 0.52 -19.94
N THR A 115 -8.87 0.89 -18.66
CA THR A 115 -10.14 0.91 -17.89
C THR A 115 -11.09 1.94 -18.46
N VAL A 116 -10.60 3.12 -18.86
CA VAL A 116 -11.43 4.15 -19.50
C VAL A 116 -11.94 3.69 -20.86
N GLN A 117 -11.15 2.96 -21.65
CA GLN A 117 -11.59 2.38 -22.93
C GLN A 117 -12.69 1.33 -22.72
N THR A 118 -12.49 0.36 -21.82
CA THR A 118 -13.50 -0.66 -21.53
C THR A 118 -14.82 -0.04 -21.05
N LEU A 119 -14.77 0.96 -20.15
CA LEU A 119 -15.97 1.66 -19.70
C LEU A 119 -16.68 2.42 -20.84
N ARG A 120 -15.94 2.93 -21.84
CA ARG A 120 -16.51 3.59 -23.02
C ARG A 120 -17.17 2.57 -23.96
N GLU A 121 -16.55 1.42 -24.17
CA GLU A 121 -17.09 0.31 -24.96
C GLU A 121 -18.38 -0.22 -24.32
N ASP A 122 -18.37 -0.46 -23.01
CA ASP A 122 -19.55 -0.89 -22.25
C ASP A 122 -20.69 0.13 -22.37
N ALA A 123 -20.38 1.43 -22.24
CA ALA A 123 -21.36 2.50 -22.39
C ALA A 123 -21.92 2.60 -23.82
N GLN A 124 -21.10 2.35 -24.84
CA GLN A 124 -21.53 2.31 -26.24
C GLN A 124 -22.45 1.11 -26.50
N TRP A 125 -22.08 -0.09 -26.03
CA TRP A 125 -22.88 -1.29 -26.16
C TRP A 125 -24.27 -1.15 -25.52
N ILE A 126 -24.37 -0.50 -24.35
CA ILE A 126 -25.66 -0.22 -23.70
C ILE A 126 -26.52 0.73 -24.56
N ARG A 127 -25.89 1.75 -25.15
CA ARG A 127 -26.59 2.77 -25.95
C ARG A 127 -27.19 2.18 -27.24
N ASP A 128 -26.41 1.37 -27.95
CA ASP A 128 -26.84 0.68 -29.18
C ASP A 128 -27.97 -0.32 -28.95
N ARG A 129 -28.13 -0.82 -27.72
CA ARG A 129 -29.24 -1.73 -27.34
C ARG A 129 -30.55 -1.03 -27.03
N THR A 130 -30.50 0.28 -26.81
CA THR A 130 -31.67 1.10 -26.43
C THR A 130 -32.18 2.00 -27.55
N SER A 131 -31.53 1.99 -28.73
CA SER A 131 -31.94 2.68 -29.96
C SER A 131 -32.46 1.69 -31.00
#